data_AF-A0A2D4MVX4-F1
#
_entry.id   AF-A0A2D4MVX4-F1
#
_cell.length_a   1.000
_cell.length_b   1.000
_cell.length_c   1.000
_cell.angle_alpha   90.00
_cell.angle_beta   90.00
_cell.angle_gamma   90.00
#
_symmetry.space_group_name_H-M   'P 1'
#
loop_
_entity.id
_entity.type
_entity.pdbx_description
1 polymer ?
#
loop_
_entity_poly.entity_id
_entity_poly.type
_entity_poly.pdbx_seq_one_letter_code
_entity_poly.pdbx_strand_id
1 'polypeptide(L)'
;AKPWLLGRSFAHDRMVNICLIDNTKVSFFSFLSCLDLGKPTTSSCEVCRFCGCRNGTELSAVGSACPDTDCQEYAKLACSKTHPCGHPCGGVRNEDLCLPCLHGCDKSTTTALKQDADDMCMICFTEALSAAPAIQLDCSHIFHLQCCCRVLENRWLGPRITFGFMSCPICKNKINHAVLKDLLDPIKELYEDVKRKALMRLEYEGLHKSEAITTPGVRFYNDPAGFAMNRYAYYVCYKCK
;
A
#
# COMPACT_ATOMS: atom_id res chain seq x y z
N ALA A 1 54.56 -19.27 9.52
CA ALA A 1 54.77 -18.70 8.18
C ALA A 1 53.52 -18.94 7.34
N LYS A 2 52.91 -17.89 6.78
CA LYS A 2 52.06 -17.94 5.55
C LYS A 2 52.94 -18.48 4.39
N PRO A 3 52.44 -18.94 3.20
CA PRO A 3 51.24 -18.42 2.51
C PRO A 3 50.50 -19.39 1.58
N TRP A 4 49.25 -19.08 1.19
CA TRP A 4 48.73 -19.43 -0.15
C TRP A 4 47.82 -18.30 -0.65
N LEU A 5 48.15 -17.83 -1.85
CA LEU A 5 47.53 -16.76 -2.63
C LEU A 5 46.71 -17.35 -3.80
N LEU A 6 45.78 -16.54 -4.32
CA LEU A 6 45.16 -16.56 -5.66
C LEU A 6 44.19 -17.73 -5.92
N GLY A 7 42.93 -17.56 -6.34
CA GLY A 7 42.35 -16.54 -7.22
C GLY A 7 41.94 -17.24 -8.54
N ARG A 8 40.64 -17.34 -8.84
CA ARG A 8 40.12 -17.48 -10.21
C ARG A 8 38.61 -17.22 -10.28
N SER A 9 38.28 -16.27 -11.15
CA SER A 9 36.96 -16.00 -11.72
C SER A 9 36.56 -17.11 -12.69
N PHE A 10 35.30 -17.53 -12.66
CA PHE A 10 34.64 -18.20 -13.78
C PHE A 10 33.19 -17.73 -13.82
N ALA A 11 32.86 -16.96 -14.86
CA ALA A 11 31.51 -16.72 -15.31
C ALA A 11 31.11 -17.87 -16.24
N HIS A 12 29.98 -18.53 -15.96
CA HIS A 12 29.01 -18.95 -16.98
C HIS A 12 27.73 -19.44 -16.30
N ASP A 13 26.72 -18.58 -16.36
CA ASP A 13 25.36 -18.86 -16.83
C ASP A 13 24.86 -20.32 -16.73
N ARG A 14 23.89 -20.55 -15.83
CA ARG A 14 22.87 -21.60 -15.92
C ARG A 14 21.74 -21.32 -14.91
N MET A 15 20.64 -20.79 -15.45
CA MET A 15 19.26 -21.02 -15.04
C MET A 15 18.99 -21.09 -13.53
N VAL A 16 18.66 -19.94 -12.95
CA VAL A 16 17.95 -19.88 -11.68
C VAL A 16 16.54 -20.39 -11.94
N ASN A 17 16.28 -21.65 -11.58
CA ASN A 17 14.92 -22.14 -11.37
C ASN A 17 14.30 -21.28 -10.27
N ILE A 18 13.37 -20.41 -10.67
CA ILE A 18 12.44 -19.74 -9.77
C ILE A 18 11.60 -20.84 -9.14
N CYS A 19 11.97 -21.26 -7.93
CA CYS A 19 11.05 -21.96 -7.05
C CYS A 19 9.95 -20.97 -6.66
N LEU A 20 8.87 -20.98 -7.44
CA LEU A 20 7.55 -20.57 -6.98
C LEU A 20 7.23 -21.43 -5.75
N ILE A 21 7.39 -20.82 -4.56
CA ILE A 21 6.83 -21.40 -3.34
C ILE A 21 5.34 -21.06 -3.36
N ASP A 22 4.59 -22.05 -3.82
CA ASP A 22 3.14 -22.14 -3.76
C ASP A 22 2.69 -22.01 -2.30
N ASN A 23 2.02 -20.90 -1.97
CA ASN A 23 1.28 -20.74 -0.72
C ASN A 23 -0.20 -20.72 -1.08
N THR A 24 -0.78 -21.91 -1.02
CA THR A 24 -2.19 -22.20 -1.25
C THR A 24 -3.09 -21.46 -0.26
N LYS A 25 -3.63 -20.34 -0.73
CA LYS A 25 -5.03 -19.90 -0.59
C LYS A 25 -5.23 -18.65 -1.47
N VAL A 26 -5.04 -18.84 -2.78
CA VAL A 26 -5.62 -17.93 -3.77
C VAL A 26 -7.00 -18.48 -4.06
N SER A 27 -8.03 -17.79 -3.58
CA SER A 27 -9.40 -18.04 -3.99
C SER A 27 -9.45 -17.92 -5.51
N PHE A 28 -9.65 -19.04 -6.19
CA PHE A 28 -9.91 -19.08 -7.62
C PHE A 28 -11.25 -18.39 -7.87
N PHE A 29 -11.23 -17.10 -8.17
CA PHE A 29 -12.41 -16.40 -8.68
C PHE A 29 -12.52 -16.66 -10.18
N SER A 30 -13.65 -17.26 -10.55
CA SER A 30 -14.04 -17.46 -11.94
C SER A 30 -14.15 -16.09 -12.62
N PHE A 31 -13.25 -15.83 -13.57
CA PHE A 31 -13.41 -14.73 -14.51
C PHE A 31 -14.66 -14.97 -15.36
N LEU A 32 -15.74 -14.22 -15.08
CA LEU A 32 -16.80 -14.01 -16.05
C LEU A 32 -16.76 -12.53 -16.44
N SER A 33 -16.07 -12.26 -17.55
CA SER A 33 -16.12 -10.97 -18.24
C SER A 33 -17.55 -10.69 -18.66
N CYS A 34 -18.18 -9.64 -18.12
CA CYS A 34 -19.41 -9.10 -18.70
C CYS A 34 -19.05 -8.37 -20.00
N LEU A 35 -19.36 -8.97 -21.14
CA LEU A 35 -19.38 -8.25 -22.43
C LEU A 35 -20.56 -7.29 -22.45
N ASP A 36 -20.27 -6.01 -22.69
CA ASP A 36 -21.28 -4.97 -22.92
C ASP A 36 -22.07 -5.23 -24.21
N LEU A 37 -23.39 -5.31 -24.07
CA LEU A 37 -24.34 -5.21 -25.18
C LEU A 37 -25.38 -4.09 -24.90
N GLY A 38 -25.12 -2.92 -25.49
CA GLY A 38 -26.09 -2.15 -26.29
C GLY A 38 -27.36 -1.57 -25.64
N LYS A 39 -27.29 -0.25 -25.37
CA LYS A 39 -28.31 0.83 -25.58
C LYS A 39 -29.67 0.84 -24.80
N PRO A 40 -30.31 2.02 -24.67
CA PRO A 40 -30.93 2.45 -23.42
C PRO A 40 -32.46 2.38 -23.44
N THR A 41 -33.03 1.94 -22.33
CA THR A 41 -34.44 2.16 -22.00
C THR A 41 -34.58 2.46 -20.51
N THR A 42 -35.32 3.53 -20.24
CA THR A 42 -35.61 4.12 -18.93
C THR A 42 -36.37 3.17 -18.01
N SER A 43 -35.66 2.58 -17.04
CA SER A 43 -36.19 2.13 -15.75
C SER A 43 -35.01 2.01 -14.78
N SER A 44 -35.06 2.72 -13.65
CA SER A 44 -33.99 2.87 -12.67
C SER A 44 -33.63 1.55 -11.97
N CYS A 45 -32.86 0.69 -12.62
CA CYS A 45 -32.07 -0.34 -11.97
C CYS A 45 -30.66 0.21 -11.75
N GLU A 46 -30.43 0.72 -10.54
CA GLU A 46 -29.15 1.30 -10.12
C GLU A 46 -28.06 0.22 -10.19
N VAL A 47 -26.96 0.56 -10.84
CA VAL A 47 -25.76 -0.27 -10.94
C VAL A 47 -25.11 -0.37 -9.55
N CYS A 48 -24.55 -1.53 -9.21
CA CYS A 48 -23.74 -1.66 -7.99
C CYS A 48 -22.58 -0.66 -8.01
N ARG A 49 -22.48 0.16 -6.96
CA ARG A 49 -21.45 1.19 -6.80
C ARG A 49 -20.02 0.65 -6.90
N PHE A 50 -19.78 -0.59 -6.48
CA PHE A 50 -18.44 -1.16 -6.35
C PHE A 50 -18.06 -2.02 -7.56
N CYS A 51 -18.87 -3.03 -7.89
CA CYS A 51 -18.53 -3.97 -8.97
C CYS A 51 -19.12 -3.60 -10.34
N GLY A 52 -19.97 -2.58 -10.44
CA GLY A 52 -20.57 -2.20 -11.72
C GLY A 52 -21.64 -3.17 -12.25
N CYS A 53 -21.96 -4.26 -11.55
CA CYS A 53 -22.99 -5.21 -11.97
C CYS A 53 -24.41 -4.63 -11.81
N ARG A 54 -25.26 -4.90 -12.80
CA ARG A 54 -26.70 -4.61 -12.78
C ARG A 54 -27.44 -5.85 -12.27
N ASN A 55 -27.67 -5.96 -10.97
CA ASN A 55 -28.47 -7.07 -10.45
C ASN A 55 -29.97 -6.74 -10.56
N GLY A 56 -30.72 -7.60 -11.25
CA GLY A 56 -32.18 -7.50 -11.42
C GLY A 56 -32.99 -7.90 -10.18
N THR A 57 -32.39 -7.84 -8.99
CA THR A 57 -33.02 -8.19 -7.71
C THR A 57 -32.69 -7.11 -6.70
N GLU A 58 -33.74 -6.67 -6.00
CA GLU A 58 -33.82 -5.50 -5.11
C GLU A 58 -32.47 -5.10 -4.48
N LEU A 59 -31.97 -3.92 -4.85
CA LEU A 59 -30.92 -3.27 -4.08
C LEU A 59 -31.42 -3.13 -2.64
N SER A 60 -30.63 -3.62 -1.68
CA SER A 60 -30.90 -3.37 -0.27
C SER A 60 -31.09 -1.87 -0.05
N ALA A 61 -32.16 -1.48 0.64
CA ALA A 61 -32.55 -0.08 0.92
C ALA A 61 -31.50 0.75 1.70
N VAL A 62 -30.34 0.18 1.98
CA VAL A 62 -29.23 0.75 2.74
C VAL A 62 -27.95 0.62 1.91
N GLY A 63 -27.81 1.49 0.91
CA GLY A 63 -26.59 1.64 0.13
C GLY A 63 -26.59 0.84 -1.17
N SER A 64 -26.21 1.51 -2.27
CA SER A 64 -26.18 1.01 -3.63
C SER A 64 -25.13 -0.09 -3.88
N ALA A 65 -25.15 -1.17 -3.08
CA ALA A 65 -24.25 -2.31 -3.15
C ALA A 65 -25.06 -3.60 -3.43
N CYS A 66 -24.58 -4.43 -4.35
CA CYS A 66 -25.18 -5.72 -4.67
C CYS A 66 -24.95 -6.73 -3.52
N PRO A 67 -25.69 -7.87 -3.47
CA PRO A 67 -25.55 -8.87 -2.40
C PRO A 67 -24.21 -9.62 -2.39
N ASP A 68 -23.28 -9.28 -3.29
CA ASP A 68 -21.94 -9.83 -3.26
C ASP A 68 -21.22 -9.49 -1.95
N THR A 69 -20.56 -10.48 -1.36
CA THR A 69 -19.93 -10.37 -0.04
C THR A 69 -18.93 -9.21 0.02
N ASP A 70 -18.10 -9.04 -1.02
CA ASP A 70 -17.07 -7.99 -1.02
C ASP A 70 -17.72 -6.61 -1.11
N CYS A 71 -18.75 -6.47 -1.95
CA CYS A 71 -19.54 -5.23 -2.07
C CYS A 71 -20.24 -4.86 -0.76
N GLN A 72 -20.74 -5.84 -0.01
CA GLN A 72 -21.35 -5.63 1.30
C GLN A 72 -20.32 -5.20 2.35
N GLU A 73 -19.13 -5.78 2.38
CA GLU A 73 -18.06 -5.34 3.29
C GLU A 73 -17.56 -3.93 2.94
N TYR A 74 -17.41 -3.64 1.65
CA TYR A 74 -17.09 -2.29 1.16
C TYR A 74 -18.15 -1.27 1.57
N ALA A 75 -19.44 -1.60 1.49
CA ALA A 75 -20.53 -0.71 1.90
C ALA A 75 -20.47 -0.33 3.39
N LYS A 76 -20.03 -1.24 4.26
CA LYS A 76 -19.87 -0.97 5.70
C LYS A 76 -18.78 0.07 5.97
N LEU A 77 -17.69 0.02 5.20
CA LEU A 77 -16.54 0.91 5.37
C LEU A 77 -16.66 2.20 4.55
N ALA A 78 -17.44 2.20 3.48
CA ALA A 78 -17.58 3.34 2.58
C ALA A 78 -18.25 4.55 3.25
N CYS A 79 -17.84 5.74 2.83
CA CYS A 79 -18.58 6.96 3.12
C CYS A 79 -19.97 6.91 2.46
N SER A 80 -21.00 7.25 3.25
CA SER A 80 -22.40 7.30 2.79
C SER A 80 -22.82 8.68 2.27
N LYS A 81 -21.90 9.65 2.21
CA LYS A 81 -22.17 11.01 1.73
C LYS A 81 -22.07 11.10 0.21
N THR A 82 -22.79 12.04 -0.38
CA THR A 82 -22.71 12.41 -1.79
C THR A 82 -22.15 13.82 -1.89
N HIS A 83 -21.21 14.04 -2.82
CA HIS A 83 -20.63 15.35 -3.05
C HIS A 83 -21.66 16.31 -3.68
N PRO A 84 -21.44 17.65 -3.57
CA PRO A 84 -22.29 18.65 -4.25
C PRO A 84 -22.38 18.47 -5.77
N CYS A 85 -21.38 17.83 -6.40
CA CYS A 85 -21.40 17.50 -7.82
C CYS A 85 -22.31 16.32 -8.19
N GLY A 86 -22.93 15.65 -7.21
CA GLY A 86 -23.83 14.50 -7.41
C GLY A 86 -23.14 13.13 -7.36
N HIS A 87 -21.81 13.07 -7.35
CA HIS A 87 -21.09 11.79 -7.24
C HIS A 87 -21.03 11.27 -5.79
N PRO A 88 -21.19 9.95 -5.57
CA PRO A 88 -21.00 9.35 -4.25
C PRO A 88 -19.54 9.52 -3.80
N CYS A 89 -19.33 9.80 -2.51
CA CYS A 89 -17.98 9.96 -1.96
C CYS A 89 -17.24 8.63 -1.95
N GLY A 90 -16.13 8.53 -2.69
CA GLY A 90 -15.26 7.34 -2.74
C GLY A 90 -14.46 7.06 -1.46
N GLY A 91 -14.56 7.96 -0.47
CA GLY A 91 -13.86 7.89 0.81
C GLY A 91 -14.39 6.83 1.79
N VAL A 92 -13.86 6.90 3.01
CA VAL A 92 -14.20 5.99 4.12
C VAL A 92 -15.22 6.64 5.04
N ARG A 93 -15.99 5.83 5.77
CA ARG A 93 -16.95 6.29 6.76
C ARG A 93 -16.23 6.98 7.92
N ASN A 94 -16.85 8.02 8.47
CA ASN A 94 -16.38 8.77 9.64
C ASN A 94 -15.03 9.49 9.45
N GLU A 95 -14.59 9.76 8.22
CA GLU A 95 -13.51 10.72 7.99
C GLU A 95 -13.98 12.14 8.31
N ASP A 96 -13.13 12.92 8.99
CA ASP A 96 -13.39 14.33 9.33
C ASP A 96 -13.64 15.15 8.06
N LEU A 97 -12.80 14.90 7.04
CA LEU A 97 -12.90 15.47 5.71
C LEU A 97 -13.11 14.34 4.72
N CYS A 98 -14.18 14.43 3.92
CA CYS A 98 -14.40 13.47 2.85
C CYS A 98 -13.28 13.56 1.81
N LEU A 99 -12.89 12.39 1.28
CA LEU A 99 -12.06 12.29 0.10
C LEU A 99 -12.58 13.22 -1.01
N PRO A 100 -11.74 14.04 -1.67
CA PRO A 100 -12.19 14.86 -2.79
C PRO A 100 -12.79 13.98 -3.90
N CYS A 101 -13.76 14.53 -4.64
CA CYS A 101 -14.45 13.77 -5.68
C CYS A 101 -13.45 13.24 -6.72
N LEU A 102 -13.36 11.91 -6.85
CA LEU A 102 -12.42 11.23 -7.74
C LEU A 102 -12.64 11.56 -9.23
N HIS A 103 -13.81 12.05 -9.61
CA HIS A 103 -14.09 12.54 -10.97
C HIS A 103 -13.60 13.97 -11.22
N GLY A 104 -12.78 14.55 -10.33
CA GLY A 104 -12.16 15.86 -10.54
C GLY A 104 -13.17 17.02 -10.62
N CYS A 105 -14.38 16.84 -10.07
CA CYS A 105 -15.46 17.83 -10.16
C CYS A 105 -15.27 19.04 -9.26
N ASP A 106 -14.40 18.94 -8.25
CA ASP A 106 -14.13 20.04 -7.33
C ASP A 106 -13.15 21.03 -7.94
N LYS A 107 -13.69 22.13 -8.47
CA LYS A 107 -12.90 23.25 -9.03
C LYS A 107 -12.35 24.18 -7.95
N SER A 108 -12.72 24.00 -6.68
CA SER A 108 -12.35 24.89 -5.57
C SER A 108 -11.04 24.52 -4.88
N THR A 109 -10.59 23.27 -5.03
CA THR A 109 -9.35 22.79 -4.43
C THR A 109 -8.17 23.09 -5.37
N THR A 110 -7.24 23.93 -4.94
CA THR A 110 -6.02 24.35 -5.69
C THR A 110 -5.06 23.20 -6.02
N THR A 111 -5.28 22.03 -5.41
CA THR A 111 -4.49 20.82 -5.64
C THR A 111 -5.29 19.88 -6.52
N ALA A 112 -5.03 19.89 -7.82
CA ALA A 112 -5.58 18.90 -8.74
C ALA A 112 -5.26 17.49 -8.21
N LEU A 113 -6.25 16.60 -8.24
CA LEU A 113 -6.05 15.20 -7.91
C LEU A 113 -4.97 14.61 -8.83
N LYS A 114 -4.04 13.85 -8.25
CA LYS A 114 -3.00 13.13 -9.01
C LYS A 114 -3.50 11.82 -9.61
N GLN A 115 -4.66 11.34 -9.13
CA GLN A 115 -5.29 10.10 -9.53
C GLN A 115 -6.79 10.31 -9.61
N ASP A 116 -7.44 9.64 -10.56
CA ASP A 116 -8.90 9.72 -10.78
C ASP A 116 -9.65 8.46 -10.34
N ALA A 117 -10.93 8.38 -10.70
CA ALA A 117 -11.81 7.28 -10.33
C ALA A 117 -11.52 5.96 -11.07
N ASP A 118 -10.97 6.06 -12.28
CA ASP A 118 -10.74 4.93 -13.19
C ASP A 118 -9.31 4.40 -13.09
N ASP A 119 -8.40 5.17 -12.48
CA ASP A 119 -7.07 4.72 -12.13
C ASP A 119 -7.08 3.45 -11.27
N MET A 120 -6.17 2.54 -11.60
CA MET A 120 -6.00 1.29 -10.86
C MET A 120 -5.28 1.53 -9.54
N CYS A 121 -5.72 0.88 -8.47
CA CYS A 121 -5.01 0.93 -7.20
C CYS A 121 -3.64 0.25 -7.33
N MET A 122 -2.57 1.02 -7.16
CA MET A 122 -1.16 0.58 -7.32
C MET A 122 -0.66 -0.35 -6.20
N ILE A 123 -1.57 -0.96 -5.43
CA ILE A 123 -1.27 -2.03 -4.46
C ILE A 123 -1.87 -3.35 -4.94
N CYS A 124 -3.16 -3.38 -5.31
CA CYS A 124 -3.79 -4.60 -5.80
C CYS A 124 -3.55 -4.83 -7.30
N PHE A 125 -3.45 -3.76 -8.09
CA PHE A 125 -3.36 -3.79 -9.56
C PHE A 125 -4.53 -4.49 -10.27
N THR A 126 -5.62 -4.80 -9.57
CA THR A 126 -6.76 -5.56 -10.11
C THR A 126 -8.03 -4.74 -10.22
N GLU A 127 -8.21 -3.69 -9.40
CA GLU A 127 -9.45 -2.92 -9.34
C GLU A 127 -9.17 -1.41 -9.41
N ALA A 128 -10.12 -0.68 -10.01
CA ALA A 128 -10.13 0.79 -10.05
C ALA A 128 -10.32 1.39 -8.65
N LEU A 129 -9.87 2.62 -8.44
CA LEU A 129 -10.00 3.31 -7.15
C LEU A 129 -11.46 3.53 -6.73
N SER A 130 -12.37 3.70 -7.69
CA SER A 130 -13.80 3.85 -7.44
C SER A 130 -14.51 2.56 -6.98
N ALA A 131 -13.93 1.38 -7.25
CA ALA A 131 -14.55 0.08 -6.99
C ALA A 131 -14.51 -0.36 -5.51
N ALA A 132 -13.80 0.37 -4.64
CA ALA A 132 -13.78 0.11 -3.20
C ALA A 132 -13.48 1.40 -2.41
N PRO A 133 -13.74 1.45 -1.09
CA PRO A 133 -13.43 2.61 -0.27
C PRO A 133 -11.94 2.97 -0.33
N ALA A 134 -11.65 4.21 -0.69
CA ALA A 134 -10.30 4.71 -0.91
C ALA A 134 -9.94 5.81 0.09
N ILE A 135 -8.65 5.96 0.35
CA ILE A 135 -8.09 7.01 1.20
C ILE A 135 -7.01 7.78 0.44
N GLN A 136 -6.93 9.08 0.68
CA GLN A 136 -5.83 9.91 0.19
C GLN A 136 -4.78 10.01 1.29
N LEU A 137 -3.59 9.48 1.03
CA LEU A 137 -2.46 9.59 1.95
C LEU A 137 -1.97 11.04 2.02
N ASP A 138 -1.22 11.38 3.08
CA ASP A 138 -0.58 12.71 3.22
C ASP A 138 0.30 13.09 2.03
N CYS A 139 0.85 12.09 1.34
CA CYS A 139 1.64 12.28 0.12
C CYS A 139 0.81 12.53 -1.14
N SER A 140 -0.50 12.80 -1.01
CA SER A 140 -1.52 13.04 -2.04
C SER A 140 -1.94 11.86 -2.92
N HIS A 141 -1.30 10.69 -2.78
CA HIS A 141 -1.66 9.48 -3.54
C HIS A 141 -2.83 8.74 -2.89
N ILE A 142 -3.65 8.11 -3.74
CA ILE A 142 -4.91 7.45 -3.38
C ILE A 142 -4.76 5.95 -3.56
N PHE A 143 -5.24 5.20 -2.57
CA PHE A 143 -5.27 3.74 -2.55
C PHE A 143 -6.55 3.25 -1.86
N HIS A 144 -6.97 2.01 -2.13
CA HIS A 144 -8.03 1.39 -1.32
C HIS A 144 -7.57 1.25 0.13
N LEU A 145 -8.47 1.53 1.08
CA LEU A 145 -8.22 1.37 2.51
C LEU A 145 -7.72 -0.04 2.84
N GLN A 146 -8.43 -1.05 2.36
CA GLN A 146 -8.13 -2.46 2.65
C GLN A 146 -6.77 -2.88 2.11
N CYS A 147 -6.35 -2.31 0.97
CA CYS A 147 -5.03 -2.55 0.40
C CYS A 147 -3.92 -1.98 1.30
N CYS A 148 -4.10 -0.76 1.82
CA CYS A 148 -3.17 -0.18 2.78
C CYS A 148 -3.10 -0.98 4.09
N CYS A 149 -4.23 -1.37 4.67
CA CYS A 149 -4.27 -2.18 5.89
C CYS A 149 -3.48 -3.48 5.71
N ARG A 150 -3.78 -4.24 4.64
CA ARG A 150 -3.11 -5.51 4.34
C ARG A 150 -1.59 -5.37 4.18
N VAL A 151 -1.12 -4.30 3.53
CA VAL A 151 0.33 -4.04 3.39
C VAL A 151 0.98 -3.79 4.75
N LEU A 152 0.32 -3.03 5.63
CA LEU A 152 0.86 -2.72 6.97
C LEU A 152 0.80 -3.92 7.92
N GLU A 153 -0.26 -4.72 7.86
CA GLU A 153 -0.44 -5.94 8.65
C GLU A 153 0.56 -7.05 8.28
N ASN A 154 0.81 -7.25 6.97
CA ASN A 154 1.76 -8.25 6.48
C ASN A 154 3.22 -7.86 6.73
N ARG A 155 3.49 -6.58 7.00
CA ARG A 155 4.82 -6.04 7.31
C ARG A 155 5.85 -6.32 6.20
N TRP A 156 6.96 -6.96 6.54
CA TRP A 156 8.10 -7.20 5.66
C TRP A 156 8.20 -8.66 5.23
N LEU A 157 8.84 -8.87 4.08
CA LEU A 157 9.12 -10.20 3.55
C LEU A 157 10.44 -10.73 4.12
N GLY A 158 10.43 -12.01 4.52
CA GLY A 158 11.60 -12.70 5.06
C GLY A 158 11.91 -12.41 6.52
N PRO A 159 12.97 -13.00 7.07
CA PRO A 159 13.27 -12.93 8.51
C PRO A 159 13.87 -11.58 8.92
N ARG A 160 14.61 -10.92 8.02
CA ARG A 160 15.25 -9.62 8.29
C ARG A 160 14.19 -8.53 8.35
N ILE A 161 14.18 -7.78 9.45
CA ILE A 161 13.31 -6.60 9.60
C ILE A 161 13.70 -5.56 8.54
N THR A 162 12.73 -5.18 7.72
CA THR A 162 12.86 -4.07 6.77
C THR A 162 11.61 -3.21 6.82
N PHE A 163 11.74 -1.94 6.42
CA PHE A 163 10.63 -0.96 6.48
C PHE A 163 10.30 -0.40 5.10
N GLY A 164 10.51 -1.20 4.04
CA GLY A 164 10.15 -0.81 2.69
C GLY A 164 8.64 -0.72 2.49
N PHE A 165 7.90 -1.65 3.10
CA PHE A 165 6.44 -1.81 2.97
C PHE A 165 5.62 -0.60 3.46
N MET A 166 6.17 0.21 4.39
CA MET A 166 5.52 1.44 4.85
C MET A 166 5.71 2.64 3.90
N SER A 167 6.20 2.42 2.68
CA SER A 167 6.49 3.48 1.71
C SER A 167 5.46 3.44 0.58
N CYS A 168 4.97 4.60 0.17
CA CYS A 168 4.02 4.76 -0.91
C CYS A 168 4.55 4.09 -2.19
N PRO A 169 3.78 3.17 -2.83
CA PRO A 169 4.18 2.54 -4.08
C PRO A 169 4.57 3.51 -5.20
N ILE A 170 3.97 4.71 -5.20
CA ILE A 170 4.17 5.74 -6.24
C ILE A 170 5.38 6.62 -5.93
N CYS A 171 5.35 7.44 -4.86
CA CYS A 171 6.41 8.41 -4.59
C CYS A 171 7.42 8.03 -3.51
N LYS A 172 7.28 6.86 -2.88
CA LYS A 172 8.17 6.35 -1.81
C LYS A 172 8.16 7.15 -0.50
N ASN A 173 7.34 8.19 -0.37
CA ASN A 173 7.07 8.83 0.92
C ASN A 173 6.41 7.85 1.89
N LYS A 174 6.55 8.06 3.20
CA LYS A 174 5.93 7.18 4.20
C LYS A 174 4.40 7.21 4.09
N ILE A 175 3.78 6.03 4.13
CA ILE A 175 2.34 5.88 4.21
C ILE A 175 1.90 6.44 5.56
N ASN A 176 1.00 7.42 5.53
CA ASN A 176 0.40 8.02 6.71
C ASN A 176 -1.03 8.47 6.37
N HIS A 177 -1.97 8.14 7.26
CA HIS A 177 -3.36 8.53 7.20
C HIS A 177 -3.99 8.29 8.59
N ALA A 178 -4.97 9.10 8.99
CA ALA A 178 -5.57 9.04 10.33
C ALA A 178 -6.16 7.64 10.65
N VAL A 179 -6.89 7.04 9.71
CA VAL A 179 -7.52 5.72 9.89
C VAL A 179 -6.52 4.55 9.98
N LEU A 180 -5.25 4.77 9.57
CA LEU A 180 -4.20 3.76 9.61
C LEU A 180 -3.35 3.86 10.88
N LYS A 181 -3.65 4.82 11.78
CA LYS A 181 -2.83 5.14 12.94
C LYS A 181 -2.58 3.93 13.84
N ASP A 182 -3.62 3.15 14.12
CA ASP A 182 -3.53 1.97 15.00
C ASP A 182 -2.59 0.89 14.46
N LEU A 183 -2.48 0.77 13.13
CA LEU A 183 -1.52 -0.13 12.48
C LEU A 183 -0.12 0.50 12.40
N LEU A 184 -0.02 1.80 12.17
CA LEU A 184 1.24 2.52 11.98
C LEU A 184 2.02 2.72 13.28
N ASP A 185 1.35 2.99 14.40
CA ASP A 185 1.99 3.30 15.68
C ASP A 185 2.94 2.18 16.17
N PRO A 186 2.54 0.89 16.23
CA PRO A 186 3.47 -0.18 16.61
C PRO A 186 4.60 -0.39 15.60
N ILE A 187 4.38 -0.08 14.31
CA ILE A 187 5.43 -0.15 13.28
C ILE A 187 6.46 0.97 13.49
N LYS A 188 6.00 2.19 13.82
CA LYS A 188 6.85 3.35 14.12
C LYS A 188 7.69 3.10 15.38
N GLU A 189 7.11 2.48 16.40
CA GLU A 189 7.84 2.10 17.61
C GLU A 189 8.97 1.11 17.29
N LEU A 190 8.68 0.05 16.54
CA LEU A 190 9.69 -0.92 16.11
C LEU A 190 10.77 -0.27 15.23
N TYR A 191 10.40 0.66 14.36
CA TYR A 191 11.35 1.42 13.53
C TYR A 191 12.34 2.20 14.39
N GLU A 192 11.86 2.95 15.39
CA GLU A 192 12.74 3.73 16.27
C GLU A 192 13.58 2.83 17.19
N ASP A 193 13.08 1.69 17.67
CA ASP A 193 13.87 0.72 18.43
C ASP A 193 15.03 0.13 17.60
N VAL A 194 14.75 -0.32 16.37
CA VAL A 194 15.77 -0.86 15.46
C VAL A 194 16.78 0.21 15.09
N LYS A 195 16.32 1.42 14.76
CA LYS A 195 17.18 2.56 14.42
C LYS A 195 18.11 2.92 15.58
N ARG A 196 17.59 3.02 16.80
CA ARG A 196 18.38 3.29 18.01
C ARG A 196 19.44 2.22 18.25
N LYS A 197 19.05 0.93 18.18
CA LYS A 197 19.99 -0.20 18.34
C LYS A 197 21.08 -0.18 17.26
N ALA A 198 20.72 0.13 16.01
CA ALA A 198 21.64 0.17 14.89
C ALA A 198 22.67 1.30 15.05
N LEU A 199 22.22 2.50 15.44
CA LEU A 199 23.09 3.64 15.71
C LEU A 199 24.07 3.35 16.86
N MET A 200 23.56 2.81 17.98
CA MET A 200 24.41 2.43 19.12
C MET A 200 25.50 1.44 18.70
N ARG A 201 25.15 0.46 17.85
CA ARG A 201 26.11 -0.51 17.33
C ARG A 201 27.15 0.14 16.40
N LEU A 202 26.73 1.09 15.57
CA LEU A 202 27.60 1.84 14.67
C LEU A 202 28.64 2.69 15.43
N GLU A 203 28.20 3.35 16.50
CA GLU A 203 29.05 4.15 17.38
C GLU A 203 30.07 3.28 18.10
N TYR A 204 29.63 2.15 18.66
CA TYR A 204 30.50 1.19 19.35
C TYR A 204 31.60 0.63 18.44
N GLU A 205 31.29 0.36 17.17
CA GLU A 205 32.27 -0.08 16.17
C GLU A 205 33.17 1.06 15.64
N GLY A 206 32.92 2.32 16.05
CA GLY A 206 33.68 3.48 15.59
C GLY A 206 33.41 3.88 14.13
N LEU A 207 32.36 3.33 13.51
CA LEU A 207 32.07 3.49 12.07
C LEU A 207 31.22 4.73 11.74
N HIS A 208 30.77 5.47 12.76
CA HIS A 208 30.01 6.72 12.62
C HIS A 208 30.78 7.85 11.91
N LYS A 209 32.12 7.72 11.78
CA LYS A 209 33.00 8.64 11.02
C LYS A 209 33.46 8.08 9.68
N SER A 210 32.88 6.98 9.22
CA SER A 210 33.28 6.36 7.95
C SER A 210 33.01 7.27 6.76
N GLU A 211 33.79 7.09 5.69
CA GLU A 211 33.65 7.84 4.43
C GLU A 211 32.24 7.76 3.83
N ALA A 212 31.52 6.66 4.13
CA ALA A 212 30.13 6.47 3.71
C ALA A 212 29.14 7.46 4.35
N ILE A 213 29.54 8.18 5.40
CA ILE A 213 28.72 9.18 6.13
C ILE A 213 29.31 10.58 5.98
N THR A 214 30.63 10.71 5.96
CA THR A 214 31.32 12.01 5.98
C THR A 214 31.59 12.60 4.60
N THR A 215 31.59 11.79 3.54
CA THR A 215 31.92 12.25 2.18
C THR A 215 30.70 12.89 1.51
N PRO A 216 30.75 14.16 1.08
CA PRO A 216 29.66 14.78 0.34
C PRO A 216 29.33 14.01 -0.95
N GLY A 217 28.04 13.86 -1.26
CA GLY A 217 27.57 13.21 -2.49
C GLY A 217 27.37 11.70 -2.40
N VAL A 218 27.77 11.04 -1.31
CA VAL A 218 27.45 9.62 -1.09
C VAL A 218 26.04 9.44 -0.53
N ARG A 219 25.46 8.25 -0.71
CA ARG A 219 24.06 7.94 -0.36
C ARG A 219 23.65 8.29 1.07
N PHE A 220 24.56 8.10 2.03
CA PHE A 220 24.29 8.31 3.45
C PHE A 220 25.08 9.50 4.03
N TYR A 221 25.41 10.48 3.18
CA TYR A 221 26.07 11.71 3.63
C TYR A 221 25.25 12.40 4.73
N ASN A 222 25.87 12.64 5.89
CA ASN A 222 25.22 13.15 7.10
C ASN A 222 24.01 12.32 7.60
N ASP A 223 23.91 11.05 7.23
CA ASP A 223 22.85 10.12 7.68
C ASP A 223 23.44 8.83 8.30
N PRO A 224 24.01 8.91 9.52
CA PRO A 224 24.53 7.73 10.20
C PRO A 224 23.45 6.69 10.51
N ALA A 225 22.19 7.14 10.70
CA ALA A 225 21.07 6.26 11.03
C ALA A 225 20.68 5.40 9.83
N GLY A 226 20.51 6.00 8.66
CA GLY A 226 20.25 5.28 7.42
C GLY A 226 21.39 4.33 7.07
N PHE A 227 22.64 4.74 7.25
CA PHE A 227 23.80 3.85 7.06
C PHE A 227 23.74 2.65 8.01
N ALA A 228 23.50 2.87 9.31
CA ALA A 228 23.41 1.81 10.30
C ALA A 228 22.28 0.82 10.00
N MET A 229 21.08 1.32 9.69
CA MET A 229 19.92 0.49 9.34
C MET A 229 20.11 -0.29 8.03
N ASN A 230 20.88 0.26 7.08
CA ASN A 230 21.23 -0.44 5.86
C ASN A 230 22.26 -1.56 6.11
N ARG A 231 23.28 -1.26 6.92
CA ARG A 231 24.42 -2.14 7.23
C ARG A 231 24.02 -3.34 8.09
N TYR A 232 23.27 -3.11 9.16
CA TYR A 232 22.94 -4.16 10.12
C TYR A 232 21.61 -4.85 9.78
N ALA A 233 21.52 -6.13 10.13
CA ALA A 233 20.30 -6.92 10.00
C ALA A 233 19.76 -7.22 11.40
N TYR A 234 18.54 -6.78 11.67
CA TYR A 234 17.81 -7.07 12.89
C TYR A 234 16.71 -8.11 12.62
N TYR A 235 16.39 -8.89 13.65
CA TYR A 235 15.41 -9.97 13.63
C TYR A 235 14.58 -9.88 14.91
N VAL A 236 13.28 -10.17 14.81
CA VAL A 236 12.41 -10.25 15.99
C VAL A 236 12.67 -11.59 16.68
N CYS A 237 13.00 -11.57 17.97
CA CYS A 237 13.23 -12.81 18.69
C CYS A 237 11.91 -13.54 18.90
N TYR A 238 11.84 -14.82 18.55
CA TYR A 238 10.61 -15.58 18.76
C TYR A 238 10.16 -15.63 20.23
N LYS A 239 11.13 -15.69 21.16
CA LYS A 239 10.90 -15.87 22.60
C LYS A 239 10.56 -14.57 23.33
N CYS A 240 11.36 -13.52 23.17
CA CYS A 240 11.20 -12.28 23.92
C CYS A 240 10.49 -11.15 23.14
N LYS A 241 10.12 -11.42 21.88
CA LYS A 241 9.68 -10.41 20.90
C LYS A 241 10.71 -9.30 20.73
#